data_AF-X0REL4-F1
#
_entry.id   AF-X0REL4-F1
#
_cell.length_a   1.000
_cell.length_b   1.000
_cell.length_c   1.000
_cell.angle_alpha   90.00
_cell.angle_beta   90.00
_cell.angle_gamma   90.00
#
_symmetry.space_group_name_H-M   'P 1'
#
loop_
_entity.id
_entity.type
_entity.pdbx_description
1 polymer ?
#
loop_
_entity_poly.entity_id
_entity_poly.type
_entity_poly.pdbx_seq_one_letter_code
_entity_poly.pdbx_strand_id
1 'polypeptide(L)' 'MESTIGLYKTELINRTLSWSGRAEVERETAEWVRWFNADRLHSSIDYLPPIDYETRYREQRPTVASILEVA' A
#
# COMPACT_ATOMS: atom_id res chain seq x y z
N MET A 1 15.02 -0.43 9.07
CA MET A 1 14.03 -0.49 7.99
C MET A 1 13.00 -1.53 8.38
N GLU A 2 11.78 -1.11 8.72
CA GLU A 2 10.68 -2.05 8.95
C GLU A 2 10.10 -2.47 7.60
N SER A 3 9.86 -3.77 7.43
CA SER A 3 9.22 -4.30 6.23
C SER A 3 7.70 -4.09 6.32
N THR A 4 7.03 -3.93 5.18
CA THR A 4 5.56 -3.83 5.11
C THR A 4 4.85 -4.97 5.84
N ILE A 5 5.39 -6.19 5.74
CA ILE A 5 4.86 -7.36 6.47
C ILE A 5 5.07 -7.26 7.99
N GLY A 6 6.16 -6.62 8.43
CA GLY A 6 6.39 -6.34 9.85
C GLY A 6 5.36 -5.35 10.38
N LEU A 7 5.10 -4.27 9.64
CA LEU A 7 4.09 -3.28 9.99
C LEU A 7 2.68 -3.88 10.00
N TYR A 8 2.32 -4.67 8.99
CA TYR A 8 1.06 -5.40 8.95
C TYR A 8 0.84 -6.25 10.21
N LYS A 9 1.87 -7.00 10.63
CA LYS A 9 1.79 -7.82 11.84
C LYS A 9 1.63 -6.96 13.09
N THR A 10 2.40 -5.88 13.22
CA THR A 10 2.36 -5.01 14.42
C THR A 10 1.06 -4.21 14.52
N GLU A 11 0.58 -3.64 13.41
CA GLU A 11 -0.55 -2.70 13.40
C GLU A 11 -1.90 -3.41 13.36
N LEU A 12 -1.98 -4.56 12.67
CA LEU A 12 -3.22 -5.31 12.51
C LEU A 12 -3.24 -6.56 13.39
N ILE A 13 -2.32 -7.50 13.14
CA ILE A 13 -2.40 -8.85 13.74
C ILE A 13 -2.17 -8.84 15.24
N ASN A 14 -1.14 -8.12 15.71
CA ASN A 14 -0.75 -8.07 17.11
C ASN A 14 -1.60 -7.10 17.94
N ARG A 15 -2.35 -6.21 17.28
CA ARG A 15 -3.25 -5.25 17.94
C ARG A 15 -4.57 -5.91 18.35
N THR A 16 -5.01 -6.93 17.61
CA THR A 16 -6.23 -7.68 17.89
C THR A 16 -5.91 -8.92 18.73
N LEU A 17 -6.43 -8.96 19.96
CA LEU A 17 -6.12 -10.04 20.93
C LEU A 17 -6.79 -11.39 20.60
N SER A 18 -7.92 -11.37 19.91
CA SER A 18 -8.64 -12.58 19.50
C SER A 18 -9.39 -12.34 18.20
N TRP A 19 -9.19 -13.23 17.23
CA TRP A 19 -9.89 -13.22 15.96
C TRP A 19 -11.02 -14.25 16.00
N SER A 20 -12.22 -13.84 15.60
CA SER A 20 -13.42 -14.70 15.59
C SER A 20 -13.36 -15.75 14.48
N GLY A 21 -12.54 -15.51 13.45
CA GLY A 21 -12.29 -16.46 12.37
C GLY A 21 -11.57 -15.83 11.17
N ARG A 22 -11.35 -16.63 10.14
CA ARG A 22 -10.63 -16.21 8.92
C ARG A 22 -11.31 -15.05 8.18
N ALA A 23 -12.65 -15.07 8.11
CA ALA A 23 -13.40 -14.03 7.42
C ALA A 23 -13.20 -12.63 8.05
N GLU A 24 -13.07 -12.57 9.38
CA GLU A 24 -12.76 -11.31 10.07
C GLU A 24 -11.36 -10.82 9.70
N VAL A 25 -10.36 -11.71 9.74
CA VAL A 25 -8.99 -11.39 9.34
C VAL A 25 -8.96 -10.87 7.90
N GLU A 26 -9.67 -11.51 6.97
CA GLU A 26 -9.72 -11.11 5.55
C GLU A 26 -10.32 -9.71 5.38
N ARG A 27 -11.41 -9.40 6.11
CA ARG A 27 -12.03 -8.08 6.08
C ARG A 27 -11.11 -6.99 6.65
N GLU A 28 -10.55 -7.23 7.84
CA GLU A 28 -9.64 -6.28 8.48
C GLU A 28 -8.35 -6.09 7.65
N THR A 29 -7.88 -7.14 6.97
CA THR A 29 -6.76 -7.05 6.04
C THR A 29 -7.09 -6.15 4.86
N ALA A 30 -8.28 -6.28 4.26
CA ALA A 30 -8.69 -5.43 3.14
C ALA A 30 -8.77 -3.96 3.55
N GLU A 31 -9.32 -3.68 4.74
CA GLU A 31 -9.36 -2.33 5.33
C GLU A 31 -7.95 -1.78 5.59
N TRP A 32 -7.06 -2.59 6.17
CA TRP A 32 -5.67 -2.20 6.42
C TRP A 32 -4.93 -1.90 5.10
N VAL A 33 -5.11 -2.73 4.06
CA VAL A 33 -4.49 -2.51 2.74
C VAL A 33 -5.03 -1.23 2.09
N ARG A 34 -6.34 -0.97 2.19
CA ARG A 34 -6.93 0.29 1.70
C ARG A 34 -6.29 1.48 2.40
N TRP A 35 -6.27 1.48 3.73
CA TRP A 35 -5.67 2.57 4.51
C TRP A 35 -4.18 2.74 4.22
N PHE A 36 -3.43 1.65 4.16
CA PHE A 36 -1.99 1.65 3.86
C PHE A 36 -1.71 2.29 2.50
N ASN A 37 -2.53 2.01 1.48
CA ASN A 37 -2.29 2.52 0.12
C ASN A 37 -2.87 3.92 -0.13
N ALA A 38 -3.97 4.28 0.52
CA ALA A 38 -4.71 5.52 0.22
C ALA A 38 -4.45 6.66 1.21
N ASP A 39 -4.20 6.36 2.47
CA ASP A 39 -4.17 7.37 3.55
C ASP A 39 -2.85 7.39 4.32
N ARG A 40 -2.11 6.28 4.35
CA ARG A 40 -0.87 6.20 5.13
C ARG A 40 0.24 7.04 4.49
N LEU A 41 0.66 8.07 5.22
CA LEU A 41 1.80 8.88 4.84
C LEU A 41 3.10 8.15 5.17
N HIS A 42 3.96 8.03 4.17
CA HIS A 42 5.28 7.42 4.33
C HIS A 42 6.35 8.49 4.18
N SER A 43 7.13 8.71 5.25
CA SER A 43 8.24 9.67 5.25
C SER A 43 9.32 9.37 4.22
N SER A 44 9.44 8.11 3.79
CA SER A 44 10.36 7.68 2.74
C SER A 44 9.96 8.10 1.33
N ILE A 45 8.68 8.44 1.11
CA ILE A 45 8.13 8.88 -0.19
C ILE A 45 7.50 10.26 -0.06
N ASP A 46 8.19 11.18 0.62
CA ASP A 46 7.79 12.59 0.72
C ASP A 46 6.44 12.81 1.45
N TYR A 47 6.10 11.94 2.39
CA TYR A 47 4.82 11.96 3.10
C TYR A 47 3.62 11.86 2.14
N LEU A 48 3.76 11.06 1.09
CA LEU A 48 2.66 10.75 0.19
C LEU A 48 2.07 9.37 0.50
N PRO A 49 0.78 9.17 0.21
CA PRO A 49 0.22 7.84 0.09
C PRO A 49 0.90 7.07 -1.05
N PRO A 50 1.07 5.74 -0.93
CA PRO A 50 1.66 4.92 -1.98
C PRO A 50 0.95 5.06 -3.34
N ILE A 51 -0.38 5.21 -3.34
CA ILE A 51 -1.16 5.36 -4.58
C ILE A 51 -0.84 6.67 -5.31
N ASP A 52 -0.69 7.77 -4.59
CA ASP A 52 -0.31 9.07 -5.17
C ASP A 52 1.12 9.05 -5.68
N TYR A 53 2.03 8.43 -4.93
CA TYR A 53 3.41 8.27 -5.36
C TYR A 53 3.50 7.42 -6.65
N GLU A 54 2.79 6.30 -6.72
CA GLU A 54 2.76 5.46 -7.92
C GLU A 54 2.14 6.20 -9.11
N THR A 55 1.05 6.94 -8.88
CA THR A 55 0.39 7.74 -9.93
C THR A 55 1.35 8.76 -10.51
N ARG A 56 2.02 9.56 -9.67
CA ARG A 56 3.01 10.56 -10.11
C ARG A 56 4.18 9.92 -10.84
N TYR A 57 4.65 8.77 -10.37
CA TYR A 57 5.73 8.04 -11.03
C TYR A 57 5.33 7.55 -12.43
N ARG A 58 4.08 7.10 -12.61
CA ARG A 58 3.53 6.71 -13.91
C ARG A 58 3.30 7.89 -14.84
N GLU A 59 2.89 9.05 -14.32
CA GLU A 59 2.72 10.28 -15.10
C GLU A 59 4.06 10.84 -15.60
N GLN A 60 5.12 10.73 -14.78
CA GLN A 60 6.47 11.19 -15.12
C GLN A 60 7.23 10.25 -16.05
N ARG A 61 6.75 9.01 -16.21
CA ARG A 61 7.38 8.01 -17.08
C ARG A 61 6.52 7.81 -18.31
N PRO A 62 7.00 8.11 -19.53
CA PRO A 62 6.29 7.70 -20.73
C PRO A 62 6.07 6.18 -20.66
N THR A 63 4.83 5.77 -20.85
CA THR A 63 4.47 4.34 -20.83
C THR A 63 5.22 3.65 -21.98
N VAL A 64 5.59 2.38 -21.82
CA VAL A 64 6.25 1.60 -22.89
C VAL A 64 5.42 1.60 -24.19
N ALA A 65 4.10 1.78 -24.10
CA ALA A 65 3.22 2.03 -25.24
C ALA A 65 3.61 3.28 -26.05
N SER A 66 3.93 4.38 -25.39
CA SER A 66 4.40 5.63 -26.04
C SER A 66 5.79 5.50 -26.67
N ILE A 67 6.59 4.52 -26.26
CA ILE A 67 7.92 4.25 -26.84
C ILE A 67 7.79 3.41 -28.13
N LEU A 68 6.78 2.54 -28.21
CA LEU A 68 6.52 1.70 -29.38
C LEU A 68 5.75 2.43 -30.50
N GLU A 69 5.08 3.55 -30.21
CA GLU A 69 4.42 4.41 -31.21
C GLU A 69 5.38 5.38 -31.93
N VAL A 70 6.64 5.46 -31.49
CA VAL A 70 7.71 6.29 -32.07
C VAL A 70 8.85 5.39 -32.60
N ALA A 71 8.50 4.26 -33.23
CA ALA A 71 9.45 3.34 -33.87
C ALA A 71 8.96 2.91 -35.26
#